data_AF-A0A4Q4T3H4-F1
#
_entry.id   AF-A0A4Q4T3H4-F1
#
_cell.length_a   1.000
_cell.length_b   1.000
_cell.length_c   1.000
_cell.angle_alpha   90.00
_cell.angle_beta   90.00
_cell.angle_gamma   90.00
#
_symmetry.space_group_name_H-M   'P 1'
#
loop_
_entity.id
_entity.type
_entity.pdbx_description
1 polymer ?
#
loop_
_entity_poly.entity_id
_entity_poly.type
_entity_poly.pdbx_seq_one_letter_code
_entity_poly.pdbx_strand_id
1 'polypeptide(L)'
;MESSNGWTFSADEISLQGLAKTIHTVSRKRVFDALRPGLEADGNPRDRAHGIAEGLEAVCPADSDPSQVEQVLYDLWELLIAVVKSIPPEHQWHDILVGALENLVARDGRMVQLDGGPKHLWKDLPQFEKCLKEHWTDPTADPRNFNLDRGKRWESLNSFVARLMSKGLGSYELFTVTPMRHALEESVARKELAECRLRTAMQWIIYSREALFRSIVNPSDNAQAGRNASAGSLYAGGQPGLSRSRWEFWKMRFGEIEKEKEGPLKAKIKEVIAMMEVAEH
;
A
#
# COMPACT_ATOMS: atom_id res chain seq x y z
N MET A 1 29.25 -20.21 -4.51
CA MET A 1 29.49 -19.65 -3.17
C MET A 1 28.43 -18.58 -2.97
N GLU A 2 27.24 -19.03 -2.59
CA GLU A 2 26.03 -18.21 -2.49
C GLU A 2 26.12 -17.37 -1.22
N SER A 3 26.18 -16.05 -1.41
CA SER A 3 26.00 -15.09 -0.32
C SER A 3 24.55 -15.13 0.14
N SER A 4 24.29 -15.93 1.17
CA SER A 4 23.06 -15.89 1.96
C SER A 4 22.89 -14.50 2.55
N ASN A 5 22.09 -13.67 1.89
CA ASN A 5 21.61 -12.39 2.40
C ASN A 5 20.59 -12.69 3.51
N GLY A 6 21.02 -12.67 4.77
CA GLY A 6 20.19 -13.01 5.94
C GLY A 6 19.00 -12.09 6.25
N TRP A 7 18.41 -11.43 5.24
CA TRP A 7 17.39 -10.39 5.39
C TRP A 7 16.32 -10.40 4.28
N THR A 8 16.24 -11.47 3.50
CA THR A 8 15.09 -11.73 2.64
C THR A 8 13.97 -12.32 3.50
N PHE A 9 12.71 -12.01 3.17
CA PHE A 9 11.65 -12.94 3.53
C PHE A 9 12.08 -14.33 3.05
N SER A 10 11.90 -15.37 3.86
CA SER A 10 12.11 -16.72 3.34
C SER A 10 11.21 -16.89 2.12
N ALA A 11 11.67 -17.55 1.06
CA ALA A 11 10.79 -17.89 -0.07
C ALA A 11 9.57 -18.71 0.40
N ASP A 12 9.64 -19.30 1.61
CA ASP A 12 8.55 -20.02 2.30
C ASP A 12 7.58 -19.13 3.12
N GLU A 13 7.70 -17.80 3.09
CA GLU A 13 7.03 -16.92 4.08
C GLU A 13 5.64 -16.38 3.65
N ILE A 14 5.21 -16.61 2.40
CA ILE A 14 3.84 -16.24 1.98
C ILE A 14 2.86 -17.36 2.34
N SER A 15 2.27 -17.30 3.53
CA SER A 15 1.32 -18.32 3.97
C SER A 15 -0.14 -17.95 3.65
N LEU A 16 -0.55 -18.14 2.39
CA LEU A 16 -1.98 -18.13 2.04
C LEU A 16 -2.74 -19.25 2.77
N GLN A 17 -2.06 -20.35 3.11
CA GLN A 17 -2.63 -21.44 3.92
C GLN A 17 -3.02 -21.00 5.34
N GLY A 18 -2.22 -20.14 5.98
CA GLY A 18 -2.56 -19.55 7.26
C GLY A 18 -3.81 -18.70 7.17
N LEU A 19 -3.92 -17.89 6.11
CA LEU A 19 -5.08 -17.05 5.86
C LEU A 19 -6.34 -17.88 5.58
N ALA A 20 -6.23 -18.96 4.80
CA ALA A 20 -7.34 -19.86 4.49
C ALA A 20 -8.04 -20.41 5.75
N LYS A 21 -7.29 -20.65 6.83
CA LYS A 21 -7.84 -21.12 8.12
C LYS A 21 -8.71 -20.10 8.84
N THR A 22 -8.59 -18.82 8.49
CA THR A 22 -9.35 -17.70 9.08
C THR A 22 -10.63 -17.35 8.31
N ILE A 23 -10.88 -18.06 7.20
CA ILE A 23 -12.03 -17.82 6.32
C ILE A 23 -13.22 -18.62 6.85
N HIS A 24 -14.21 -17.91 7.35
CA HIS A 24 -15.41 -18.52 7.95
C HIS A 24 -16.72 -18.17 7.22
N THR A 25 -16.69 -17.18 6.30
CA THR A 25 -17.88 -16.75 5.56
C THR A 25 -17.82 -17.21 4.10
N VAL A 26 -18.99 -17.40 3.49
CA VAL A 26 -19.13 -17.82 2.09
C VAL A 26 -18.56 -16.76 1.14
N SER A 27 -18.81 -15.48 1.43
CA SER A 27 -18.26 -14.33 0.69
C SER A 27 -16.74 -14.32 0.70
N ARG A 28 -16.10 -14.40 1.87
CA ARG A 28 -14.63 -14.45 1.99
C ARG A 28 -14.04 -15.67 1.29
N LYS A 29 -14.71 -16.82 1.35
CA LYS A 29 -14.27 -18.01 0.61
C LYS A 29 -14.27 -17.77 -0.91
N ARG A 30 -15.33 -17.18 -1.46
CA ARG A 30 -15.41 -16.84 -2.89
C ARG A 30 -14.30 -15.88 -3.31
N VAL A 31 -14.05 -14.84 -2.51
CA VAL A 31 -12.95 -13.89 -2.77
C VAL A 31 -11.61 -14.61 -2.74
N PHE A 32 -11.35 -15.46 -1.74
CA PHE A 32 -10.10 -16.20 -1.66
C PHE A 32 -9.90 -17.15 -2.84
N ASP A 33 -10.96 -17.85 -3.25
CA ASP A 33 -10.93 -18.75 -4.39
C ASP A 33 -10.76 -17.98 -5.73
N ALA A 34 -11.13 -16.69 -5.79
CA ALA A 34 -10.83 -15.81 -6.92
C ALA A 34 -9.37 -15.31 -6.93
N LEU A 35 -8.79 -15.02 -5.78
CA LEU A 35 -7.42 -14.51 -5.66
C LEU A 35 -6.37 -15.62 -5.82
N ARG A 36 -6.54 -16.73 -5.10
CA ARG A 36 -5.52 -17.76 -4.91
C ARG A 36 -4.96 -18.33 -6.22
N PRO A 37 -5.79 -18.75 -7.22
CA PRO A 37 -5.27 -19.36 -8.44
C PRO A 37 -4.33 -18.43 -9.21
N GLY A 38 -4.68 -17.14 -9.35
CA GLY A 38 -3.83 -16.19 -10.06
C GLY A 38 -2.55 -15.83 -9.29
N LEU A 39 -2.59 -15.87 -7.96
CA LEU A 39 -1.39 -15.67 -7.14
C LEU A 39 -0.45 -16.88 -7.22
N GLU A 40 -0.97 -18.10 -7.04
CA GLU A 40 -0.14 -19.31 -6.97
C GLU A 40 0.25 -19.88 -8.35
N ALA A 41 -0.45 -19.50 -9.42
CA ALA A 41 -0.13 -19.98 -10.76
C ALA A 41 1.24 -19.48 -11.24
N ASP A 42 1.94 -20.38 -11.94
CA ASP A 42 3.04 -20.00 -12.82
C ASP A 42 2.51 -19.33 -14.11
N GLY A 43 3.36 -18.57 -14.78
CA GLY A 43 3.04 -17.96 -16.07
C GLY A 43 2.99 -16.44 -16.05
N ASN A 44 2.44 -15.88 -17.12
CA ASN A 44 2.50 -14.44 -17.38
C ASN A 44 1.73 -13.64 -16.31
N PRO A 45 2.36 -12.66 -15.63
CA PRO A 45 1.70 -11.83 -14.62
C PRO A 45 0.43 -11.11 -15.12
N ARG A 46 0.35 -10.75 -16.41
CA ARG A 46 -0.83 -10.08 -16.99
C ARG A 46 -2.02 -11.02 -17.09
N ASP A 47 -1.81 -12.24 -17.55
CA ASP A 47 -2.87 -13.24 -17.67
C ASP A 47 -3.39 -13.63 -16.28
N ARG A 48 -2.48 -13.74 -15.31
CA ARG A 48 -2.81 -13.97 -13.89
C ARG A 48 -3.65 -12.83 -13.30
N ALA A 49 -3.25 -11.58 -13.55
CA ALA A 49 -4.02 -10.40 -13.13
C ALA A 49 -5.41 -10.36 -13.78
N HIS A 50 -5.53 -10.75 -15.06
CA HIS A 50 -6.80 -10.85 -15.75
C HIS A 50 -7.72 -11.89 -15.13
N GLY A 51 -7.21 -13.10 -14.86
CA GLY A 51 -7.97 -14.17 -14.23
C GLY A 51 -8.45 -13.81 -12.82
N ILE A 52 -7.64 -13.09 -12.03
CA ILE A 52 -8.08 -12.57 -10.73
C ILE A 52 -9.23 -11.56 -10.92
N ALA A 53 -9.13 -10.64 -11.88
CA ALA A 53 -10.19 -9.67 -12.14
C ALA A 53 -11.51 -10.35 -12.59
N GLU A 54 -11.44 -11.40 -13.41
CA GLU A 54 -12.61 -12.23 -13.76
C GLU A 54 -13.22 -12.91 -12.52
N GLY A 55 -12.38 -13.49 -11.67
CA GLY A 55 -12.81 -14.08 -10.42
C GLY A 55 -13.50 -13.08 -9.50
N LEU A 56 -12.91 -11.90 -9.28
CA LEU A 56 -13.45 -10.87 -8.41
C LEU A 56 -14.77 -10.28 -8.92
N GLU A 57 -14.90 -10.09 -10.23
CA GLU A 57 -16.18 -9.69 -10.85
C GLU A 57 -17.30 -10.67 -10.53
N ALA A 58 -17.02 -11.97 -10.61
CA ALA A 58 -17.98 -13.03 -10.36
C ALA A 58 -18.35 -13.17 -8.86
N VAL A 59 -17.58 -12.56 -7.95
CA VAL A 59 -17.89 -12.59 -6.51
C VAL A 59 -19.15 -11.79 -6.20
N CYS A 60 -19.35 -10.64 -6.85
CA CYS A 60 -20.51 -9.77 -6.64
C CYS A 60 -21.69 -10.22 -7.52
N PRO A 61 -22.81 -10.73 -6.96
CA PRO A 61 -23.93 -11.21 -7.76
C PRO A 61 -24.69 -10.05 -8.42
N ALA A 62 -25.18 -10.25 -9.65
CA ALA A 62 -25.92 -9.22 -10.40
C ALA A 62 -27.27 -8.88 -9.75
N ASP A 63 -27.97 -9.89 -9.21
CA ASP A 63 -29.34 -9.78 -8.68
C ASP A 63 -29.40 -9.81 -7.13
N SER A 64 -28.32 -9.40 -6.47
CA SER A 64 -28.26 -9.36 -5.00
C SER A 64 -28.92 -8.11 -4.43
N ASP A 65 -29.54 -8.27 -3.25
CA ASP A 65 -29.99 -7.15 -2.42
C ASP A 65 -28.81 -6.22 -2.07
N PRO A 66 -29.00 -4.89 -2.02
CA PRO A 66 -27.97 -3.91 -1.67
C PRO A 66 -27.12 -4.30 -0.44
N SER A 67 -27.75 -4.78 0.64
CA SER A 67 -27.05 -5.16 1.87
C SER A 67 -26.09 -6.34 1.66
N GLN A 68 -26.45 -7.27 0.76
CA GLN A 68 -25.58 -8.40 0.41
C GLN A 68 -24.40 -7.94 -0.43
N VAL A 69 -24.62 -7.00 -1.37
CA VAL A 69 -23.53 -6.43 -2.19
C VAL A 69 -22.54 -5.71 -1.28
N GLU A 70 -23.02 -4.92 -0.32
CA GLU A 70 -22.18 -4.24 0.66
C GLU A 70 -21.36 -5.21 1.51
N GLN A 71 -22.00 -6.25 2.05
CA GLN A 71 -21.29 -7.24 2.86
C GLN A 71 -20.22 -7.97 2.05
N VAL A 72 -20.50 -8.29 0.78
CA VAL A 72 -19.55 -8.92 -0.14
C VAL A 72 -18.38 -7.98 -0.43
N LEU A 73 -18.62 -6.70 -0.69
CA LEU A 73 -17.57 -5.70 -0.93
C LEU A 73 -16.69 -5.51 0.31
N TYR A 74 -17.28 -5.40 1.49
CA TYR A 74 -16.55 -5.32 2.75
C TYR A 74 -15.64 -6.55 2.94
N ASP A 75 -16.20 -7.76 2.78
CA ASP A 75 -15.43 -9.01 2.89
C ASP A 75 -14.33 -9.13 1.83
N LEU A 76 -14.56 -8.61 0.62
CA LEU A 76 -13.56 -8.57 -0.44
C LEU A 76 -12.37 -7.70 -0.05
N TRP A 77 -12.62 -6.45 0.38
CA TRP A 77 -11.55 -5.53 0.72
C TRP A 77 -10.79 -5.94 1.98
N GLU A 78 -11.49 -6.41 3.02
CA GLU A 78 -10.87 -6.96 4.23
C GLU A 78 -9.93 -8.11 3.90
N LEU A 79 -10.38 -9.07 3.08
CA LEU A 79 -9.56 -10.21 2.72
C LEU A 79 -8.41 -9.81 1.80
N LEU A 80 -8.62 -8.93 0.82
CA LEU A 80 -7.56 -8.42 -0.04
C LEU A 80 -6.46 -7.73 0.78
N ILE A 81 -6.83 -6.88 1.73
CA ILE A 81 -5.88 -6.21 2.63
C ILE A 81 -5.14 -7.23 3.48
N ALA A 82 -5.81 -8.27 3.97
CA ALA A 82 -5.17 -9.36 4.71
C ALA A 82 -4.18 -10.15 3.86
N VAL A 83 -4.54 -10.48 2.60
CA VAL A 83 -3.63 -11.12 1.62
C VAL A 83 -2.42 -10.24 1.38
N VAL A 84 -2.62 -8.96 1.05
CA VAL A 84 -1.56 -7.98 0.80
C VAL A 84 -0.57 -7.95 1.95
N LYS A 85 -1.05 -7.84 3.20
CA LYS A 85 -0.20 -7.84 4.40
C LYS A 85 0.68 -9.09 4.55
N SER A 86 0.31 -10.21 3.94
CA SER A 86 1.07 -11.47 3.96
C SER A 86 2.11 -11.57 2.83
N ILE A 87 2.22 -10.57 1.96
CA ILE A 87 3.12 -10.59 0.79
C ILE A 87 4.35 -9.71 1.08
N PRO A 88 5.59 -10.17 0.87
CA PRO A 88 6.78 -9.32 0.92
C PRO A 88 6.67 -8.10 0.00
N PRO A 89 7.11 -6.90 0.41
CA PRO A 89 6.97 -5.66 -0.38
C PRO A 89 7.52 -5.74 -1.81
N GLU A 90 8.58 -6.53 -2.04
CA GLU A 90 9.25 -6.71 -3.33
C GLU A 90 8.65 -7.85 -4.17
N HIS A 91 7.68 -8.59 -3.64
CA HIS A 91 7.11 -9.73 -4.34
C HIS A 91 6.20 -9.30 -5.49
N GLN A 92 6.32 -9.97 -6.63
CA GLN A 92 5.54 -9.70 -7.86
C GLN A 92 4.01 -9.79 -7.66
N TRP A 93 3.55 -10.45 -6.60
CA TRP A 93 2.11 -10.56 -6.30
C TRP A 93 1.47 -9.20 -6.02
N HIS A 94 2.21 -8.22 -5.50
CA HIS A 94 1.70 -6.85 -5.39
C HIS A 94 1.34 -6.29 -6.77
N ASP A 95 2.22 -6.44 -7.75
CA ASP A 95 1.98 -5.92 -9.11
C ASP A 95 0.85 -6.68 -9.81
N ILE A 96 0.71 -7.99 -9.55
CA ILE A 96 -0.40 -8.80 -10.07
C ILE A 96 -1.73 -8.35 -9.48
N LEU A 97 -1.81 -8.11 -8.16
CA LEU A 97 -3.03 -7.63 -7.51
C LEU A 97 -3.41 -6.23 -7.97
N VAL A 98 -2.43 -5.33 -8.12
CA VAL A 98 -2.66 -4.00 -8.67
C VAL A 98 -3.15 -4.09 -10.11
N GLY A 99 -2.52 -4.92 -10.95
CA GLY A 99 -2.97 -5.17 -12.32
C GLY A 99 -4.38 -5.76 -12.39
N ALA A 100 -4.75 -6.61 -11.43
CA ALA A 100 -6.12 -7.14 -11.34
C ALA A 100 -7.13 -6.03 -11.04
N LEU A 101 -6.79 -5.09 -10.13
CA LEU A 101 -7.63 -3.93 -9.87
C LEU A 101 -7.68 -2.95 -11.05
N GLU A 102 -6.58 -2.75 -11.78
CA GLU A 102 -6.59 -1.97 -13.03
C GLU A 102 -7.56 -2.58 -14.04
N ASN A 103 -7.48 -3.91 -14.24
CA ASN A 103 -8.39 -4.64 -15.12
C ASN A 103 -9.85 -4.58 -14.66
N LEU A 104 -10.09 -4.60 -13.35
CA LEU A 104 -11.44 -4.55 -12.77
C LEU A 104 -12.06 -3.16 -12.93
N VAL A 105 -11.28 -2.10 -12.64
CA VAL A 105 -11.69 -0.69 -12.82
C VAL A 105 -11.93 -0.33 -14.29
N ALA A 106 -11.18 -0.95 -15.21
CA ALA A 106 -11.33 -0.74 -16.64
C ALA A 106 -12.59 -1.37 -17.26
N ARG A 107 -13.30 -2.23 -16.52
CA ARG A 107 -14.56 -2.83 -16.99
C ARG A 107 -15.71 -1.83 -16.91
N ASP A 108 -16.68 -2.00 -17.80
CA ASP A 108 -17.96 -1.30 -17.69
C ASP A 108 -18.67 -1.76 -16.42
N GLY A 109 -18.52 -0.98 -15.36
CA GLY A 109 -19.09 -1.28 -14.06
C GLY A 109 -20.59 -1.01 -14.05
N ARG A 110 -21.39 -2.01 -13.66
CA ARG A 110 -22.79 -1.78 -13.33
C ARG A 110 -22.94 -0.82 -12.16
N MET A 111 -24.02 -0.05 -12.16
CA MET A 111 -24.41 0.75 -10.99
C MET A 111 -24.96 -0.18 -9.91
N VAL A 112 -24.51 0.02 -8.67
CA VAL A 112 -25.02 -0.65 -7.49
C VAL A 112 -25.52 0.38 -6.50
N GLN A 113 -26.63 0.07 -5.83
CA GLN A 113 -27.16 0.88 -4.75
C GLN A 113 -26.50 0.47 -3.44
N LEU A 114 -25.91 1.43 -2.74
CA LEU A 114 -25.28 1.26 -1.43
C LEU A 114 -25.86 2.31 -0.46
N ASP A 115 -25.63 2.17 0.85
CA ASP A 115 -26.06 3.09 1.91
C ASP A 115 -25.54 4.52 1.69
N GLY A 116 -24.40 4.66 0.99
CA GLY A 116 -23.81 5.94 0.59
C GLY A 116 -24.29 6.50 -0.76
N GLY A 117 -25.33 5.90 -1.35
CA GLY A 117 -25.84 6.26 -2.67
C GLY A 117 -25.33 5.35 -3.80
N PRO A 118 -25.78 5.61 -5.05
CA PRO A 118 -25.41 4.79 -6.20
C PRO A 118 -23.92 4.95 -6.56
N LYS A 119 -23.24 3.84 -6.83
CA LYS A 119 -21.81 3.76 -7.21
C LYS A 119 -21.60 2.84 -8.39
N HIS A 120 -20.55 3.08 -9.17
CA HIS A 120 -20.06 2.11 -10.15
C HIS A 120 -19.28 1.03 -9.40
N LEU A 121 -19.73 -0.22 -9.47
CA LEU A 121 -19.26 -1.33 -8.63
C LEU A 121 -17.73 -1.47 -8.60
N TRP A 122 -17.05 -1.23 -9.71
CA TRP A 122 -15.60 -1.39 -9.81
C TRP A 122 -14.85 -0.10 -10.06
N LYS A 123 -15.40 0.76 -10.92
CA LYS A 123 -14.77 2.04 -11.26
C LYS A 123 -14.55 2.94 -10.05
N ASP A 124 -15.48 2.90 -9.08
CA ASP A 124 -15.40 3.75 -7.88
C ASP A 124 -14.73 3.05 -6.69
N LEU A 125 -14.33 1.76 -6.82
CA LEU A 125 -13.80 0.92 -5.74
C LEU A 125 -14.57 1.11 -4.40
N PRO A 126 -15.90 0.92 -4.39
CA PRO A 126 -16.76 1.26 -3.27
C PRO A 126 -16.31 0.54 -2.00
N GLN A 127 -16.28 1.26 -0.87
CA GLN A 127 -15.83 0.82 0.45
C GLN A 127 -14.33 0.52 0.60
N PHE A 128 -13.53 0.46 -0.47
CA PHE A 128 -12.11 0.13 -0.35
C PHE A 128 -11.35 1.08 0.58
N GLU A 129 -11.50 2.40 0.38
CA GLU A 129 -10.81 3.39 1.22
C GLU A 129 -11.27 3.33 2.69
N LYS A 130 -12.54 2.96 2.93
CA LYS A 130 -13.07 2.77 4.29
C LYS A 130 -12.36 1.59 4.99
N CYS A 131 -12.34 0.42 4.35
CA CYS A 131 -11.61 -0.75 4.86
C CYS A 131 -10.11 -0.47 5.00
N LEU A 132 -9.52 0.28 4.07
CA LEU A 132 -8.13 0.67 4.14
C LEU A 132 -7.84 1.53 5.38
N LYS A 133 -8.69 2.52 5.68
CA LYS A 133 -8.59 3.37 6.88
C LYS A 133 -8.65 2.56 8.18
N GLU A 134 -9.55 1.59 8.26
CA GLU A 134 -9.68 0.68 9.42
C GLU A 134 -8.39 -0.14 9.66
N HIS A 135 -7.65 -0.42 8.59
CA HIS A 135 -6.37 -1.13 8.64
C HIS A 135 -5.13 -0.22 8.66
N TRP A 136 -5.29 1.11 8.60
CA TRP A 136 -4.20 2.08 8.47
C TRP A 136 -3.63 2.53 9.82
N THR A 137 -3.22 1.56 10.63
CA THR A 137 -2.62 1.82 11.95
C THR A 137 -1.12 1.56 11.91
N ASP A 138 -0.31 2.61 12.09
CA ASP A 138 1.15 2.48 12.15
C ASP A 138 1.56 1.71 13.43
N PRO A 139 2.13 0.50 13.31
CA PRO A 139 2.50 -0.32 14.47
C PRO A 139 3.67 0.27 15.27
N THR A 140 4.40 1.24 14.70
CA THR A 140 5.53 1.91 15.35
C THR A 140 5.10 3.10 16.22
N ALA A 141 3.82 3.47 16.19
CA ALA A 141 3.26 4.52 17.05
C ALA A 141 3.13 4.08 18.52
N ASP A 142 2.99 2.77 18.78
CA ASP A 142 3.07 2.19 20.13
C ASP A 142 4.29 1.25 20.26
N PRO A 143 5.45 1.79 20.70
CA PRO A 143 6.66 1.02 20.89
C PRO A 143 6.47 -0.25 21.72
N ARG A 144 5.54 -0.27 22.69
CA ARG A 144 5.35 -1.41 23.60
C ARG A 144 4.73 -2.62 22.90
N ASN A 145 3.93 -2.37 21.86
CA ASN A 145 3.19 -3.38 21.11
C ASN A 145 3.80 -3.66 19.73
N PHE A 146 4.96 -3.06 19.43
CA PHE A 146 5.67 -3.28 18.18
C PHE A 146 6.39 -4.63 18.17
N ASN A 147 6.29 -5.33 17.05
CA ASN A 147 7.14 -6.46 16.71
C ASN A 147 7.43 -6.45 15.20
N LEU A 148 8.44 -7.22 14.79
CA LEU A 148 8.93 -7.23 13.40
C LEU A 148 7.87 -7.74 12.40
N ASP A 149 7.03 -8.70 12.77
CA ASP A 149 5.95 -9.21 11.91
C ASP A 149 4.91 -8.11 11.62
N ARG A 150 4.50 -7.34 12.63
CA ARG A 150 3.63 -6.17 12.45
C ARG A 150 4.28 -5.12 11.55
N GLY A 151 5.58 -4.87 11.72
CA GLY A 151 6.35 -3.98 10.86
C GLY A 151 6.38 -4.43 9.40
N LYS A 152 6.66 -5.72 9.16
CA LYS A 152 6.64 -6.34 7.82
C LYS A 152 5.28 -6.20 7.13
N ARG A 153 4.19 -6.49 7.85
CA ARG A 153 2.81 -6.34 7.34
C ARG A 153 2.46 -4.89 7.01
N TRP A 154 2.93 -3.96 7.83
CA TRP A 154 2.75 -2.53 7.62
C TRP A 154 3.50 -2.02 6.39
N GLU A 155 4.76 -2.41 6.25
CA GLU A 155 5.58 -2.11 5.08
C GLU A 155 4.92 -2.63 3.80
N SER A 156 4.44 -3.88 3.82
CA SER A 156 3.75 -4.50 2.71
C SER A 156 2.47 -3.76 2.30
N LEU A 157 1.62 -3.38 3.26
CA LEU A 157 0.41 -2.60 2.98
C LEU A 157 0.75 -1.25 2.34
N ASN A 158 1.78 -0.55 2.84
CA ASN A 158 2.24 0.72 2.26
C ASN A 158 2.76 0.52 0.84
N SER A 159 3.50 -0.56 0.61
CA SER A 159 4.01 -0.95 -0.71
C SER A 159 2.88 -1.14 -1.73
N PHE A 160 1.79 -1.81 -1.34
CA PHE A 160 0.61 -2.01 -2.18
C PHE A 160 -0.10 -0.70 -2.49
N VAL A 161 -0.40 0.12 -1.48
CA VAL A 161 -1.12 1.38 -1.68
C VAL A 161 -0.30 2.39 -2.49
N ALA A 162 1.02 2.43 -2.32
CA ALA A 162 1.90 3.21 -3.17
C ALA A 162 1.77 2.82 -4.65
N ARG A 163 1.69 1.52 -4.97
CA ARG A 163 1.46 1.06 -6.35
C ARG A 163 0.06 1.42 -6.86
N LEU A 164 -0.98 1.35 -6.03
CA LEU A 164 -2.31 1.82 -6.43
C LEU A 164 -2.29 3.31 -6.82
N MET A 165 -1.61 4.13 -6.00
CA MET A 165 -1.44 5.55 -6.27
C MET A 165 -0.69 5.79 -7.59
N SER A 166 0.36 5.02 -7.88
CA SER A 166 1.12 5.20 -9.12
C SER A 166 0.35 4.81 -10.37
N LYS A 167 -0.61 3.88 -10.25
CA LYS A 167 -1.56 3.54 -11.31
C LYS A 167 -2.79 4.44 -11.38
N GLY A 168 -2.90 5.43 -10.50
CA GLY A 168 -4.06 6.33 -10.45
C GLY A 168 -5.35 5.64 -9.98
N LEU A 169 -5.24 4.50 -9.30
CA LEU A 169 -6.37 3.74 -8.75
C LEU A 169 -6.83 4.32 -7.41
N GLY A 170 -7.03 5.63 -7.34
CA GLY A 170 -7.35 6.37 -6.13
C GLY A 170 -6.29 7.41 -5.75
N SER A 171 -6.68 8.31 -4.85
CA SER A 171 -5.84 9.41 -4.38
C SER A 171 -5.46 9.17 -2.92
N TYR A 172 -4.23 8.67 -2.71
CA TYR A 172 -3.75 8.17 -1.42
C TYR A 172 -2.70 9.07 -0.75
N GLU A 173 -2.62 10.35 -1.14
CA GLU A 173 -1.65 11.31 -0.63
C GLU A 173 -1.64 11.39 0.90
N LEU A 174 -2.83 11.38 1.53
CA LEU A 174 -2.96 11.42 2.99
C LEU A 174 -2.33 10.18 3.67
N PHE A 175 -2.40 9.02 3.03
CA PHE A 175 -1.83 7.78 3.53
C PHE A 175 -0.30 7.80 3.45
N THR A 176 0.28 8.55 2.52
CA THR A 176 1.73 8.73 2.38
C THR A 176 2.34 9.64 3.44
N VAL A 177 1.65 10.72 3.82
CA VAL A 177 2.24 11.76 4.69
C VAL A 177 2.63 11.20 6.06
N THR A 178 1.79 10.35 6.67
CA THR A 178 2.06 9.82 8.01
C THR A 178 3.33 8.94 8.07
N PRO A 179 3.50 7.92 7.20
CA PRO A 179 4.75 7.15 7.12
C PRO A 179 5.99 8.01 6.86
N MET A 180 5.92 8.95 5.91
CA MET A 180 7.04 9.84 5.58
C MET A 180 7.41 10.71 6.78
N ARG A 181 6.42 11.31 7.45
CA ARG A 181 6.61 12.11 8.67
C ARG A 181 7.28 11.30 9.77
N HIS A 182 6.76 10.10 10.08
CA HIS A 182 7.32 9.28 11.16
C HIS A 182 8.77 8.85 10.91
N ALA A 183 9.14 8.61 9.65
CA ALA A 183 10.47 8.18 9.27
C ALA A 183 11.49 9.31 9.18
N LEU A 184 11.08 10.47 8.66
CA LEU A 184 12.01 11.51 8.22
C LEU A 184 11.90 12.80 9.06
N GLU A 185 10.75 13.05 9.67
CA GLU A 185 10.48 14.28 10.42
C GLU A 185 10.41 14.06 11.94
N GLU A 186 10.61 12.84 12.43
CA GLU A 186 10.59 12.52 13.86
C GLU A 186 11.87 11.81 14.29
N SER A 187 12.32 12.10 15.50
CA SER A 187 13.42 11.35 16.12
C SER A 187 12.90 10.03 16.73
N VAL A 188 13.68 8.96 16.59
CA VAL A 188 13.31 7.64 17.11
C VAL A 188 14.51 6.99 17.78
N ALA A 189 14.43 6.78 19.09
CA ALA A 189 15.54 6.21 19.86
C ALA A 189 15.75 4.71 19.58
N ARG A 190 14.69 3.95 19.33
CA ARG A 190 14.76 2.50 19.08
C ARG A 190 15.08 2.21 17.62
N LYS A 191 16.20 1.51 17.38
CA LYS A 191 16.72 1.22 16.05
C LYS A 191 15.74 0.44 15.18
N GLU A 192 15.05 -0.54 15.75
CA GLU A 192 14.12 -1.40 15.02
C GLU A 192 12.88 -0.62 14.54
N LEU A 193 12.40 0.33 15.35
CA LEU A 193 11.31 1.23 14.97
C LEU A 193 11.75 2.19 13.87
N ALA A 194 12.94 2.78 14.03
CA ALA A 194 13.51 3.70 13.06
C ALA A 194 13.68 3.02 11.69
N GLU A 195 14.20 1.79 11.68
CA GLU A 195 14.39 1.03 10.44
C GLU A 195 13.06 0.61 9.80
N CYS A 196 12.07 0.16 10.58
CA CYS A 196 10.74 -0.15 10.08
C CYS A 196 10.08 1.07 9.42
N ARG A 197 10.15 2.24 10.07
CA ARG A 197 9.61 3.50 9.52
C ARG A 197 10.34 3.90 8.24
N LEU A 198 11.66 3.82 8.24
CA LEU A 198 12.48 4.14 7.07
C LEU A 198 12.12 3.27 5.87
N ARG A 199 12.08 1.95 6.05
CA ARG A 199 11.68 1.01 4.99
C ARG A 199 10.29 1.30 4.47
N THR A 200 9.33 1.56 5.36
CA THR A 200 7.95 1.93 4.99
C THR A 200 7.92 3.22 4.15
N ALA A 201 8.65 4.27 4.56
CA ALA A 201 8.75 5.52 3.80
C ALA A 201 9.38 5.31 2.42
N MET A 202 10.40 4.46 2.31
CA MET A 202 11.03 4.12 1.04
C MET A 202 10.04 3.47 0.06
N GLN A 203 9.07 2.67 0.52
CA GLN A 203 8.06 2.06 -0.35
C GLN A 203 7.29 3.10 -1.19
N TRP A 204 6.95 4.25 -0.59
CA TRP A 204 6.25 5.33 -1.30
C TRP A 204 7.12 5.97 -2.38
N ILE A 205 8.41 6.16 -2.14
CA ILE A 205 9.31 6.68 -3.17
C ILE A 205 9.53 5.63 -4.27
N ILE A 206 9.81 4.39 -3.89
CA ILE A 206 10.09 3.31 -4.84
C ILE A 206 8.94 3.14 -5.82
N TYR A 207 7.70 3.09 -5.32
CA TYR A 207 6.55 2.72 -6.14
C TYR A 207 5.68 3.88 -6.60
N SER A 208 5.73 5.05 -5.95
CA SER A 208 4.80 6.15 -6.24
C SER A 208 5.43 7.54 -6.32
N ARG A 209 6.76 7.66 -6.40
CA ARG A 209 7.46 8.96 -6.51
C ARG A 209 6.89 9.92 -7.56
N GLU A 210 6.60 9.43 -8.76
CA GLU A 210 6.14 10.28 -9.87
C GLU A 210 4.71 10.79 -9.60
N ALA A 211 3.83 9.92 -9.09
CA ALA A 211 2.48 10.31 -8.69
C ALA A 211 2.52 11.29 -7.51
N LEU A 212 3.35 11.00 -6.51
CA LEU A 212 3.52 11.83 -5.31
C LEU A 212 4.06 13.22 -5.66
N PHE A 213 5.08 13.30 -6.52
CA PHE A 213 5.61 14.57 -6.98
C PHE A 213 4.61 15.33 -7.83
N ARG A 214 3.83 14.64 -8.67
CA ARG A 214 2.71 15.25 -9.40
C ARG A 214 1.69 15.88 -8.45
N SER A 215 1.33 15.22 -7.35
CA SER A 215 0.42 15.77 -6.35
C SER A 215 1.00 16.97 -5.59
N ILE A 216 2.32 17.15 -5.57
CA ILE A 216 2.98 18.36 -5.05
C ILE A 216 2.86 19.52 -6.05
N VAL A 217 3.08 19.26 -7.33
CA VAL A 217 3.05 20.28 -8.40
C VAL A 217 1.62 20.66 -8.77
N ASN A 218 0.71 19.70 -8.80
CA ASN A 218 -0.69 19.83 -9.15
C ASN A 218 -1.56 19.21 -8.04
N PRO A 219 -1.80 19.94 -6.93
CA PRO A 219 -2.52 19.40 -5.79
C PRO A 219 -3.96 19.01 -6.15
N SER A 220 -4.32 17.76 -5.85
CA SER A 220 -5.71 17.28 -5.86
C SER A 220 -6.46 17.76 -4.60
N ASP A 221 -7.79 17.60 -4.56
CA ASP A 221 -8.58 17.88 -3.34
C ASP A 221 -8.18 16.98 -2.16
N ASN A 222 -7.70 15.75 -2.41
CA ASN A 222 -7.17 14.89 -1.35
C ASN A 222 -5.78 15.35 -0.88
N ALA A 223 -4.92 15.82 -1.78
CA ALA A 223 -3.68 16.50 -1.39
C ALA A 223 -3.98 17.78 -0.59
N GLN A 224 -5.08 18.47 -0.93
CA GLN A 224 -5.59 19.62 -0.19
C GLN A 224 -6.06 19.23 1.22
N ALA A 225 -6.80 18.12 1.38
CA ALA A 225 -7.16 17.57 2.69
C ALA A 225 -5.91 17.15 3.50
N GLY A 226 -4.87 16.67 2.81
CA GLY A 226 -3.54 16.42 3.36
C GLY A 226 -2.86 17.66 3.96
N ARG A 227 -3.28 18.90 3.63
CA ARG A 227 -2.77 20.13 4.26
C ARG A 227 -3.05 20.23 5.75
N ASN A 228 -3.93 19.41 6.30
CA ASN A 228 -4.13 19.30 7.75
C ASN A 228 -3.14 18.33 8.41
N ALA A 229 -2.36 17.57 7.64
CA ALA A 229 -1.35 16.68 8.17
C ALA A 229 -0.13 17.48 8.66
N SER A 230 0.02 17.55 9.98
CA SER A 230 1.05 18.32 10.66
C SER A 230 2.47 17.90 10.27
N ALA A 231 3.39 18.85 10.38
CA ALA A 231 4.82 18.56 10.31
C ALA A 231 5.27 17.77 11.55
N GLY A 232 6.34 16.99 11.41
CA GLY A 232 7.04 16.35 12.52
C GLY A 232 8.02 17.31 13.21
N SER A 233 8.52 16.89 14.37
CA SER A 233 9.38 17.71 15.23
C SER A 233 10.68 18.19 14.56
N LEU A 234 11.24 17.42 13.62
CA LEU A 234 12.47 17.75 12.89
C LEU A 234 12.22 18.71 11.72
N TYR A 235 10.99 18.83 11.23
CA TYR A 235 10.61 19.81 10.21
C TYR A 235 10.01 21.07 10.86
N ALA A 236 10.77 21.65 11.80
CA ALA A 236 10.33 22.79 12.61
C ALA A 236 10.05 24.02 11.75
N GLY A 237 8.86 24.62 11.93
CA GLY A 237 8.41 25.78 11.15
C GLY A 237 8.00 25.45 9.70
N GLY A 238 8.00 24.17 9.33
CA GLY A 238 7.56 23.70 8.02
C GLY A 238 6.05 23.83 7.80
N GLN A 239 5.65 24.03 6.54
CA GLN A 239 4.23 24.08 6.17
C GLN A 239 3.60 22.67 6.23
N PRO A 240 2.33 22.54 6.64
CA PRO A 240 1.66 21.26 6.71
C PRO A 240 1.28 20.74 5.31
N GLY A 241 0.97 19.44 5.22
CA GLY A 241 0.67 18.74 3.96
C GLY A 241 1.85 18.52 3.02
N LEU A 242 1.54 18.22 1.76
CA LEU A 242 2.52 18.00 0.69
C LEU A 242 2.95 19.32 0.07
N SER A 243 4.26 19.54 -0.01
CA SER A 243 4.84 20.72 -0.62
C SER A 243 6.24 20.43 -1.15
N ARG A 244 6.73 21.25 -2.08
CA ARG A 244 8.09 21.13 -2.61
C ARG A 244 9.14 21.26 -1.50
N SER A 245 8.95 22.19 -0.55
CA SER A 245 9.87 22.34 0.58
C SER A 245 9.92 21.11 1.47
N ARG A 246 8.78 20.45 1.69
CA ARG A 246 8.71 19.22 2.50
C ARG A 246 9.33 18.02 1.75
N TRP A 247 9.16 17.95 0.44
CA TRP A 247 9.84 16.96 -0.41
C TRP A 247 11.37 17.12 -0.38
N GLU A 248 11.88 18.34 -0.54
CA GLU A 248 13.32 18.62 -0.41
C GLU A 248 13.83 18.27 0.99
N PHE A 249 13.05 18.56 2.03
CA PHE A 249 13.37 18.16 3.40
C PHE A 249 13.47 16.64 3.51
N TRP A 250 12.52 15.87 2.98
CA TRP A 250 12.57 14.41 2.98
C TRP A 250 13.80 13.86 2.25
N LYS A 251 14.12 14.42 1.06
CA LYS A 251 15.32 14.04 0.29
C LYS A 251 16.60 14.28 1.09
N MET A 252 16.71 15.45 1.75
CA MET A 252 17.81 15.77 2.66
C MET A 252 17.89 14.79 3.82
N ARG A 253 16.77 14.46 4.48
CA ARG A 253 16.74 13.50 5.61
C ARG A 253 17.16 12.10 5.19
N PHE A 254 16.74 11.62 4.02
CA PHE A 254 17.28 10.38 3.47
C PHE A 254 18.80 10.45 3.30
N GLY A 255 19.33 11.57 2.81
CA GLY A 255 20.78 11.78 2.65
C GLY A 255 21.55 11.83 3.98
N GLU A 256 20.96 12.33 5.06
CA GLU A 256 21.55 12.25 6.40
C GLU A 256 21.57 10.81 6.91
N ILE A 257 20.44 10.10 6.82
CA ILE A 257 20.32 8.71 7.25
C ILE A 257 21.26 7.81 6.45
N GLU A 258 21.39 8.03 5.14
CA GLU A 258 22.32 7.29 4.27
C GLU A 258 23.76 7.31 4.81
N LYS A 259 24.23 8.45 5.31
CA LYS A 259 25.58 8.59 5.87
C LYS A 259 25.77 7.75 7.13
N GLU A 260 24.71 7.55 7.92
CA GLU A 260 24.71 6.77 9.15
C GLU A 260 24.53 5.26 8.94
N LYS A 261 24.13 4.83 7.74
CA LYS A 261 23.91 3.42 7.41
C LYS A 261 25.08 2.80 6.66
N GLU A 262 25.13 1.48 6.71
CA GLU A 262 26.10 0.63 5.99
C GLU A 262 25.37 -0.48 5.22
N GLY A 263 26.11 -1.14 4.32
CA GLY A 263 25.64 -2.32 3.61
C GLY A 263 24.46 -2.07 2.66
N PRO A 264 23.61 -3.09 2.43
CA PRO A 264 22.51 -3.03 1.46
C PRO A 264 21.50 -1.91 1.72
N LEU A 265 21.23 -1.58 2.99
CA LEU A 265 20.30 -0.51 3.34
C LEU A 265 20.82 0.85 2.89
N LYS A 266 22.12 1.14 3.06
CA LYS A 266 22.76 2.35 2.53
C LYS A 266 22.58 2.47 1.02
N ALA A 267 22.86 1.39 0.29
CA ALA A 267 22.72 1.36 -1.17
C ALA A 267 21.27 1.61 -1.60
N LYS A 268 20.29 1.03 -0.90
CA LYS A 268 18.87 1.24 -1.20
C LYS A 268 18.42 2.67 -0.92
N ILE A 269 18.92 3.32 0.14
CA ILE A 269 18.61 4.73 0.41
C ILE A 269 19.18 5.63 -0.70
N LYS A 270 20.40 5.36 -1.20
CA LYS A 270 20.97 6.09 -2.34
C LYS A 270 20.09 5.97 -3.59
N GLU A 271 19.60 4.77 -3.88
CA GLU A 271 18.68 4.53 -5.00
C GLU A 271 17.38 5.32 -4.83
N VAL A 272 16.82 5.35 -3.62
CA VAL A 272 15.62 6.13 -3.27
C VAL A 272 15.85 7.63 -3.49
N ILE A 273 17.00 8.17 -3.09
CA ILE A 273 17.33 9.59 -3.33
C ILE A 273 17.41 9.88 -4.83
N ALA A 274 18.12 9.06 -5.60
CA ALA A 274 18.22 9.22 -7.05
C ALA A 274 16.84 9.12 -7.75
N MET A 275 15.98 8.22 -7.27
CA MET A 275 14.59 8.12 -7.71
C MET A 275 13.81 9.42 -7.47
N MET A 276 13.98 10.06 -6.31
CA MET A 276 13.34 11.36 -6.03
C MET A 276 13.81 12.44 -7.00
N GLU A 277 15.11 12.52 -7.29
CA GLU A 277 15.68 13.48 -8.23
C GLU A 277 15.16 13.27 -9.65
N VAL A 278 15.03 12.01 -10.10
CA VAL A 278 14.44 11.70 -11.42
C VAL A 278 12.98 12.12 -11.49
N ALA A 279 12.20 11.95 -10.41
CA ALA A 279 10.79 12.32 -10.40
C ALA A 279 10.53 13.85 -10.46
N GLU A 280 11.56 14.67 -10.23
CA GLU A 280 11.49 16.13 -10.28
C GLU A 280 11.54 16.69 -11.71
N HIS A 281 11.90 15.86 -12.69
CA HIS A 281 12.11 16.20 -14.09
C HIS A 281 11.02 15.60 -15.00
#